data_AF-A0A9D7MGA5-F1
#
_entry.id   AF-A0A9D7MGA5-F1
#
_cell.length_a   1.000
_cell.length_b   1.000
_cell.length_c   1.000
_cell.angle_alpha   90.00
_cell.angle_beta   90.00
_cell.angle_gamma   90.00
#
_symmetry.space_group_name_H-M   'P 1'
#
loop_
_entity.id
_entity.type
_entity.pdbx_description
1 polymer ?
#
loop_
_entity_poly.entity_id
_entity_poly.type
_entity_poly.pdbx_seq_one_letter_code
_entity_poly.pdbx_strand_id
1 'polypeptide(L)'
;MGSPKQLAEVLFEDLMLPSSKKTKTGYSTDSSVLTELAESYPIAQMVLDYRQVEKLRSTYVESLPRLINPTTGRVHTTFNQTVAATGRLSSTDPNLQGIFLCVPSLDNRSARLLCRSMQIM
;
A
#
# COMPACT_ATOMS: atom_id res chain seq x y z
N MET A 1 12.90 -1.59 1.20
CA MET A 1 12.84 -0.12 1.03
C MET A 1 11.81 0.46 2.01
N GLY A 2 12.23 0.76 3.24
CA GLY A 2 11.29 1.13 4.31
C GLY A 2 11.18 2.62 4.62
N SER A 3 12.20 3.41 4.27
CA SER A 3 12.24 4.84 4.58
C SER A 3 11.95 5.68 3.33
N PRO A 4 10.88 6.51 3.32
CA PRO A 4 10.55 7.37 2.20
C PRO A 4 11.62 8.44 1.95
N LYS A 5 12.43 8.80 2.95
CA LYS A 5 13.54 9.76 2.82
C LYS A 5 14.68 9.23 1.97
N GLN A 6 15.18 8.04 2.28
CA GLN A 6 16.28 7.42 1.53
C GLN A 6 15.90 7.18 0.07
N LEU A 7 14.66 6.79 -0.17
CA LEU A 7 14.16 6.60 -1.53
C LEU A 7 14.02 7.93 -2.28
N ALA A 8 13.63 9.01 -1.57
CA ALA A 8 13.60 10.34 -2.15
C ALA A 8 15.00 10.88 -2.49
N GLU A 9 15.99 10.66 -1.62
CA GLU A 9 17.39 11.04 -1.87
C GLU A 9 17.91 10.36 -3.15
N VAL A 10 17.78 9.04 -3.28
CA VAL A 10 18.25 8.32 -4.47
C VAL A 10 17.52 8.76 -5.75
N LEU A 11 16.20 8.98 -5.69
CA LEU A 11 15.43 9.37 -6.89
C LEU A 11 15.67 10.81 -7.33
N PHE A 12 15.79 11.75 -6.39
CA PHE A 12 15.81 13.18 -6.70
C PHE A 12 17.20 13.82 -6.57
N GLU A 13 18.12 13.25 -5.79
CA GLU A 13 19.49 13.76 -5.64
C GLU A 13 20.45 13.01 -6.58
N ASP A 14 20.49 11.68 -6.53
CA ASP A 14 21.42 10.89 -7.35
C ASP A 14 20.98 10.79 -8.82
N LEU A 15 19.70 10.53 -9.05
CA LEU A 15 19.12 10.36 -10.39
C LEU A 15 18.58 11.67 -10.99
N MET A 16 18.59 12.76 -10.22
CA MET A 16 18.16 14.10 -10.62
C MET A 16 16.80 14.14 -11.35
N LEU A 17 15.83 13.34 -10.89
CA LEU A 17 14.49 13.30 -11.49
C LEU A 17 13.68 14.57 -11.14
N PRO A 18 12.75 14.99 -12.01
CA PRO A 18 11.88 16.14 -11.72
C PRO A 18 10.91 15.80 -10.59
N SER A 19 10.93 16.56 -9.49
CA SER A 19 9.99 16.36 -8.37
C SER A 19 8.70 17.18 -8.56
N SER A 20 7.54 16.54 -8.70
CA SER A 20 6.25 17.25 -8.86
C SER A 20 5.75 17.88 -7.55
N LYS A 21 6.08 17.30 -6.39
CA LYS A 21 5.47 17.67 -5.10
C LYS A 21 6.46 17.55 -3.93
N LYS A 22 6.53 18.59 -3.10
CA LYS A 22 7.34 18.62 -1.87
C LYS A 22 6.42 18.62 -0.64
N THR A 23 6.75 17.80 0.34
CA THR A 23 6.10 17.78 1.67
C THR A 23 6.97 18.51 2.69
N LYS A 24 6.42 18.79 3.88
CA LYS A 24 7.14 19.48 4.96
C LYS A 24 8.42 18.76 5.42
N THR A 25 8.56 17.46 5.11
CA THR A 25 9.67 16.60 5.54
C THR A 25 10.62 16.19 4.40
N GLY A 26 10.37 16.60 3.15
CA GLY A 26 11.23 16.29 2.01
C GLY A 26 10.47 16.21 0.67
N TYR A 27 11.08 15.56 -0.32
CA TYR A 27 10.39 15.26 -1.59
C TYR A 27 9.31 14.20 -1.38
N SER A 28 8.16 14.37 -2.02
CA SER A 28 7.08 13.38 -1.91
C SER A 28 7.35 12.20 -2.83
N THR A 29 7.34 10.99 -2.28
CA THR A 29 7.36 9.73 -3.04
C THR A 29 5.99 9.06 -2.97
N ASP A 30 4.92 9.85 -3.08
CA ASP A 30 3.54 9.36 -3.12
C ASP A 30 3.31 8.48 -4.36
N SER A 31 2.33 7.58 -4.28
CA SER A 31 1.98 6.71 -5.42
C SER A 31 1.57 7.52 -6.65
N SER A 32 0.88 8.65 -6.50
CA SER A 32 0.50 9.52 -7.62
C SER A 32 1.71 10.12 -8.33
N VAL A 33 2.67 10.66 -7.56
CA VAL A 33 3.91 11.27 -8.09
C VAL A 33 4.76 10.21 -8.81
N LEU A 34 4.90 9.02 -8.22
CA LEU A 34 5.63 7.92 -8.84
C LEU A 34 4.94 7.39 -10.10
N THR A 35 3.60 7.47 -10.18
CA THR A 35 2.84 7.04 -11.38
C THR A 35 3.07 8.01 -12.54
N GLU A 36 3.08 9.32 -12.29
CA GLU A 36 3.45 10.32 -13.30
C GLU A 36 4.89 10.12 -13.79
N LEU A 37 5.82 9.85 -12.86
CA LEU A 37 7.22 9.58 -13.20
C LEU A 37 7.42 8.25 -13.94
N ALA A 38 6.55 7.27 -13.72
CA ALA A 38 6.61 5.96 -14.38
C ALA A 38 6.38 6.04 -15.89
N GLU A 39 5.71 7.09 -16.39
CA GLU A 39 5.52 7.31 -17.83
C GLU A 39 6.85 7.59 -18.55
N SER A 40 7.79 8.25 -17.86
CA SER A 40 9.08 8.66 -18.42
C SER A 40 10.25 7.79 -17.94
N TYR A 41 10.15 7.21 -16.75
CA TYR A 41 11.25 6.49 -16.11
C TYR A 41 10.82 5.12 -15.58
N PRO A 42 11.37 4.00 -16.11
CA PRO A 42 10.99 2.65 -15.70
C PRO A 42 11.32 2.34 -14.23
N ILE A 43 12.27 3.07 -13.63
CA ILE A 43 12.64 2.89 -12.22
C ILE A 43 11.49 3.23 -11.28
N ALA A 44 10.66 4.23 -11.61
CA ALA A 44 9.51 4.59 -10.80
C ALA A 44 8.44 3.48 -10.80
N GLN A 45 8.25 2.81 -11.95
CA GLN A 45 7.37 1.65 -12.05
C GLN A 45 7.88 0.48 -11.19
N MET A 46 9.17 0.16 -11.26
CA MET A 46 9.76 -0.91 -10.44
C MET A 46 9.62 -0.64 -8.94
N VAL A 47 9.75 0.62 -8.52
CA VAL A 47 9.54 1.02 -7.12
C VAL A 47 8.08 0.82 -6.69
N LEU A 48 7.12 1.18 -7.54
CA LEU A 48 5.69 0.96 -7.29
C LEU A 48 5.38 -0.52 -7.12
N ASP A 49 5.89 -1.36 -8.04
CA ASP A 49 5.70 -2.81 -8.01
C ASP A 49 6.33 -3.44 -6.77
N TYR A 50 7.55 -3.02 -6.41
CA TYR A 50 8.22 -3.47 -5.19
C TYR A 50 7.42 -3.12 -3.94
N ARG A 51 6.93 -1.87 -3.81
CA ARG A 51 6.14 -1.44 -2.64
C ARG A 51 4.86 -2.25 -2.49
N GLN A 52 4.25 -2.61 -3.60
CA GLN A 52 3.06 -3.43 -3.60
C GLN A 52 3.33 -4.84 -3.10
N VAL A 53 4.35 -5.51 -3.66
CA VAL A 53 4.74 -6.85 -3.22
C VAL A 53 5.19 -6.84 -1.76
N GLU A 54 5.95 -5.83 -1.35
CA GLU A 54 6.44 -5.71 0.03
C GLU A 54 5.29 -5.47 1.02
N LYS A 55 4.27 -4.70 0.65
CA LYS A 55 3.06 -4.53 1.47
C LYS A 55 2.33 -5.86 1.65
N LEU A 56 2.20 -6.65 0.59
CA LEU A 56 1.58 -7.98 0.65
C LEU A 56 2.40 -8.92 1.55
N ARG A 57 3.73 -8.91 1.40
CA ARG A 57 4.66 -9.75 2.17
C ARG A 57 4.62 -9.41 3.66
N SER A 58 4.87 -8.15 4.01
CA SER A 58 4.92 -7.68 5.40
C SER A 58 3.57 -7.80 6.11
N THR A 59 2.48 -7.41 5.45
CA THR A 59 1.16 -7.37 6.09
C THR A 59 0.50 -8.74 6.14
N TYR A 60 0.68 -9.60 5.14
CA TYR A 60 -0.06 -10.87 5.08
C TYR A 60 0.81 -12.09 5.33
N VAL A 61 1.97 -12.19 4.69
CA VAL A 61 2.81 -13.38 4.78
C VAL A 61 3.52 -13.45 6.12
N GLU A 62 4.00 -12.31 6.65
CA GLU A 62 4.72 -12.28 7.93
C GLU A 62 3.79 -12.12 9.13
N SER A 63 2.71 -11.33 9.01
CA SER A 63 1.88 -10.97 10.16
C SER A 63 0.74 -11.96 10.45
N LEU A 64 0.05 -12.48 9.43
CA LEU A 64 -1.09 -13.38 9.64
C LEU A 64 -0.72 -14.66 10.38
N PRO A 65 0.39 -15.37 10.04
CA PRO A 65 0.75 -16.59 10.75
C PRO A 65 1.02 -16.37 12.25
N ARG A 66 1.48 -15.17 12.63
CA ARG A 66 1.73 -14.81 14.04
C ARG A 66 0.44 -14.56 14.82
N LEU A 67 -0.67 -14.28 14.14
CA LEU A 67 -1.96 -13.97 14.72
C LEU A 67 -2.94 -15.16 14.67
N ILE A 68 -2.50 -16.30 14.14
CA ILE A 68 -3.28 -17.54 14.17
C ILE A 68 -3.27 -18.07 15.61
N ASN A 69 -4.47 -18.29 16.15
CA ASN A 69 -4.59 -18.95 17.44
C ASN A 69 -4.20 -20.44 17.30
N PRO A 70 -3.19 -20.93 18.04
CA PRO A 70 -2.62 -22.27 17.85
C PRO A 70 -3.60 -23.40 18.16
N THR A 71 -4.63 -23.14 18.98
CA THR A 71 -5.61 -24.14 19.39
C THR A 71 -6.76 -24.27 18.38
N THR A 72 -7.18 -23.15 17.77
CA THR A 72 -8.34 -23.13 16.85
C THR A 72 -7.95 -23.10 15.38
N GLY A 73 -6.69 -22.79 15.06
CA GLY A 73 -6.21 -22.63 13.68
C GLY A 73 -6.88 -21.47 12.94
N ARG A 74 -7.57 -20.57 13.64
CA ARG A 74 -8.31 -19.44 13.08
C ARG A 74 -7.75 -18.10 13.57
N VAL A 75 -7.97 -17.08 12.76
CA VAL A 75 -7.68 -15.68 13.08
C VAL A 75 -8.91 -15.07 13.73
N HIS A 76 -8.74 -14.49 14.91
CA HIS A 76 -9.83 -13.82 15.65
C HIS A 76 -9.58 -12.32 15.59
N THR A 77 -10.46 -11.58 14.92
CA THR A 77 -10.40 -10.12 14.84
C THR A 77 -11.42 -9.50 15.79
N THR A 78 -11.14 -8.30 16.28
CA THR A 78 -12.09 -7.52 17.09
C THR A 78 -12.75 -6.45 16.22
N PHE A 79 -14.08 -6.45 16.17
CA PHE A 79 -14.83 -5.40 15.46
C PHE A 79 -15.28 -4.30 16.43
N ASN A 80 -14.75 -3.09 16.24
CA ASN A 80 -15.14 -1.91 16.98
C ASN A 80 -16.25 -1.17 16.23
N GLN A 81 -17.43 -1.10 16.83
CA GLN A 81 -18.61 -0.47 16.24
C GLN A 81 -18.68 1.05 16.50
N THR A 82 -17.93 1.55 17.47
CA THR A 82 -18.04 2.93 17.99
C THR A 82 -17.00 3.90 17.44
N VAL A 83 -16.06 3.44 16.62
CA VAL A 83 -14.90 4.25 16.18
C VAL A 83 -15.20 5.08 14.93
N ALA A 84 -16.01 4.57 14.00
CA ALA A 84 -16.31 5.29 12.77
C ALA A 84 -17.52 6.23 12.98
N ALA A 85 -17.34 7.52 12.69
CA ALA A 85 -18.41 8.53 12.72
C ALA A 85 -19.58 8.20 11.75
N THR A 86 -19.34 7.32 10.77
CA THR A 86 -20.31 6.89 9.75
C THR A 86 -21.11 5.64 10.14
N GLY A 87 -20.82 5.02 11.30
CA GLY A 87 -21.47 3.77 11.72
C GLY A 87 -20.91 2.49 11.07
N ARG A 88 -19.78 2.57 10.35
CA ARG A 88 -19.05 1.39 9.87
C ARG A 88 -18.35 0.67 11.03
N LEU A 89 -18.34 -0.66 11.00
CA LEU A 89 -17.47 -1.45 11.88
C LEU A 89 -16.01 -1.18 11.49
N SER A 90 -15.08 -1.12 12.45
CA SER A 90 -13.64 -1.16 12.19
C SER A 90 -13.04 -2.43 12.79
N SER A 91 -12.15 -3.12 12.08
CA SER A 91 -11.50 -4.34 12.58
C SER A 91 -10.10 -4.04 13.12
N THR A 92 -9.80 -4.49 14.32
CA THR A 92 -8.45 -4.44 14.94
C THR A 92 -7.99 -5.84 15.30
N ASP A 93 -6.67 -6.06 15.23
CA ASP A 93 -6.00 -7.29 15.66
C ASP A 93 -6.54 -8.61 15.07
N PRO A 94 -6.40 -8.88 13.76
CA PRO A 94 -5.86 -8.05 12.68
C PRO A 94 -6.94 -7.22 11.96
N ASN A 95 -6.52 -6.16 11.29
CA ASN A 95 -7.42 -5.39 10.43
C ASN A 95 -7.73 -6.16 9.13
N LEU A 96 -8.87 -6.86 9.12
CA LEU A 96 -9.31 -7.67 7.99
C LEU A 96 -10.02 -6.85 6.90
N GLN A 97 -10.38 -5.58 7.17
CA GLN A 97 -11.11 -4.74 6.22
C GLN A 97 -10.27 -4.29 5.02
N GLY A 98 -8.93 -4.34 5.15
CA GLY A 98 -7.99 -3.97 4.11
C GLY A 98 -7.50 -5.12 3.21
N ILE A 99 -8.04 -6.34 3.36
CA ILE A 99 -7.45 -7.56 2.77
C ILE A 99 -7.60 -7.67 1.24
N PHE A 100 -8.31 -6.78 0.57
CA PHE A 100 -8.61 -7.01 -0.85
C PHE A 100 -7.48 -6.68 -1.82
N LEU A 101 -7.20 -7.67 -2.68
CA LEU A 101 -6.27 -7.67 -3.80
C LEU A 101 -6.57 -6.52 -4.76
N CYS A 102 -5.78 -5.46 -4.71
CA CYS A 102 -5.38 -4.81 -5.94
C CYS A 102 -3.95 -5.28 -6.21
N VAL A 103 -3.81 -6.23 -7.14
CA VAL A 103 -2.53 -6.67 -7.70
C VAL A 103 -2.64 -6.37 -9.20
N PRO A 104 -2.01 -5.29 -9.71
CA PRO A 104 -2.14 -4.84 -11.09
C PRO A 104 -1.46 -5.80 -12.08
N SER A 105 -0.64 -6.74 -11.59
CA SER A 105 0.05 -7.72 -12.44
C SER A 105 -0.85 -8.86 -12.95
N LEU A 106 -2.08 -8.99 -12.44
CA LEU A 106 -3.09 -9.85 -13.07
C LEU A 106 -3.78 -9.03 -14.15
N ASP A 107 -3.31 -9.19 -15.38
CA ASP A 107 -3.82 -8.56 -16.60
C ASP A 107 -5.23 -9.07 -16.93
N ASN A 108 -6.21 -8.64 -16.13
CA ASN A 108 -7.62 -8.86 -16.38
C ASN A 108 -8.29 -7.49 -16.32
N ARG A 109 -8.82 -7.02 -17.45
CA ARG A 109 -9.47 -5.68 -17.58
C ARG A 109 -10.59 -5.46 -16.56
N SER A 110 -11.14 -6.55 -16.01
CA SER A 110 -12.13 -6.59 -14.92
C SER A 110 -11.60 -6.14 -13.55
N ALA A 111 -10.29 -6.29 -13.25
CA ALA A 111 -9.72 -5.90 -11.97
C ALA A 111 -9.48 -4.38 -11.83
N ARG A 112 -9.28 -3.66 -12.94
CA ARG A 112 -9.04 -2.21 -12.94
C ARG A 112 -10.28 -1.40 -12.51
N LEU A 113 -11.49 -1.89 -12.80
CA LEU A 113 -12.74 -1.25 -12.42
C LEU A 113 -13.00 -1.33 -10.90
N LEU A 114 -12.68 -2.46 -10.27
CA LEU A 114 -12.83 -2.65 -8.82
C LEU A 114 -11.84 -1.80 -8.01
N CYS A 115 -10.63 -1.60 -8.53
CA CYS A 115 -9.59 -0.85 -7.83
C CYS A 115 -9.83 0.68 -7.87
N ARG A 116 -10.40 1.22 -8.95
CA ARG A 116 -10.78 2.66 -9.02
C ARG A 116 -11.94 3.03 -8.09
N SER A 117 -12.84 2.11 -7.77
CA SER A 117 -13.96 2.38 -6.85
C SER A 117 -13.58 2.36 -5.37
N MET A 118 -12.43 1.78 -4.99
CA MET A 118 -12.00 1.66 -3.59
C MET A 118 -10.99 2.72 -3.14
N GLN A 119 -10.53 3.58 -4.05
CA GLN A 119 -9.57 4.65 -3.74
C GLN A 119 -10.23 6.03 -3.53
N ILE A 120 -11.58 6.07 -3.55
CA ILE A 120 -12.40 7.22 -3.14
C ILE A 120 -13.37 6.76 -2.05
N MET A 121 -12.85 6.47 -0.86
CA MET A 121 -13.54 6.57 0.45
C MET A 121 -12.61 6.23 1.59
#